data_AF-M6R620-F1
#
_entry.id   AF-M6R620-F1
#
_cell.length_a   1.000
_cell.length_b   1.000
_cell.length_c   1.000
_cell.angle_alpha   90.00
_cell.angle_beta   90.00
_cell.angle_gamma   90.00
#
_symmetry.space_group_name_H-M   'P 1'
#
loop_
_entity.id
_entity.type
_entity.pdbx_description
1 polymer ?
#
loop_
_entity_poly.entity_id
_entity_poly.type
_entity_poly.pdbx_seq_one_letter_code
_entity_poly.pdbx_strand_id
1 'polypeptide(L)'
;MQHLLNDGTKFFILGLAPNAARISVRFWYPSTVGEISKNINQHFTDIKLEIYNVESGFISLNRILSSTAIQGKMENVSPLLSGKLVTSIISGSEYPRTLLSSILIRLKAEKEISFVRVSVLKAILNRKGRFEKFKNYKELTTSMDEENINVAYRLGRLFAVMERLQERANPGINATIRDRYFSSASSRPATVFPVLFNLSMHHASKSGSVWFEKLKGEILAPLSGRIPNTFSLEEQGLFAVGYYHQRNELFKKKKNYHKENKNEQSNSKSVRICLFI
;
A
#
# COMPACT_ATOMS: atom_id res chain seq x y z
N MET A 1 27.33 -7.16 -4.39
CA MET A 1 26.69 -6.11 -3.56
C MET A 1 27.36 -5.91 -2.22
N GLN A 2 27.75 -6.97 -1.50
CA GLN A 2 28.37 -6.88 -0.16
C GLN A 2 29.68 -6.05 -0.11
N HIS A 3 30.51 -6.12 -1.15
CA HIS A 3 31.76 -5.34 -1.21
C HIS A 3 31.52 -3.83 -1.25
N LEU A 4 30.39 -3.35 -1.78
CA LEU A 4 30.09 -1.92 -1.85
C LEU A 4 29.62 -1.36 -0.51
N LEU A 5 29.07 -2.18 0.40
CA LEU A 5 28.45 -1.69 1.64
C LEU A 5 29.46 -1.17 2.67
N ASN A 6 30.73 -1.61 2.59
CA ASN A 6 31.82 -1.19 3.46
C ASN A 6 32.82 -0.27 2.74
N ASP A 7 32.46 0.24 1.56
CA ASP A 7 33.33 1.09 0.77
C ASP A 7 33.42 2.51 1.36
N GLY A 8 34.59 2.82 1.92
CA GLY A 8 34.92 4.13 2.51
C GLY A 8 35.31 5.20 1.50
N THR A 9 35.30 4.92 0.18
CA THR A 9 35.59 5.93 -0.84
C THR A 9 34.61 7.10 -0.74
N LYS A 10 35.16 8.32 -0.63
CA LYS A 10 34.38 9.56 -0.54
C LYS A 10 33.55 9.74 -1.82
N PHE A 11 32.28 10.08 -1.64
CA PHE A 11 31.33 10.31 -2.71
C PHE A 11 30.55 11.58 -2.43
N PHE A 12 30.39 12.43 -3.45
CA PHE A 12 29.82 13.76 -3.30
C PHE A 12 28.64 13.94 -4.25
N ILE A 13 27.49 14.36 -3.72
CA ILE A 13 26.29 14.63 -4.52
C ILE A 13 25.97 16.12 -4.46
N LEU A 14 25.88 16.74 -5.63
CA LEU A 14 25.47 18.12 -5.81
C LEU A 14 24.16 18.17 -6.61
N GLY A 15 23.10 18.65 -5.97
CA GLY A 15 21.81 18.92 -6.61
C GLY A 15 21.74 20.37 -7.08
N LEU A 16 21.60 20.59 -8.39
CA LEU A 16 21.51 21.93 -8.99
C LEU A 16 20.11 22.16 -9.56
N ALA A 17 19.67 23.42 -9.54
CA ALA A 17 18.46 23.83 -10.26
C ALA A 17 18.66 25.17 -10.97
N PRO A 18 18.07 25.33 -12.17
CA PRO A 18 18.09 26.61 -12.86
C PRO A 18 17.29 27.65 -12.07
N ASN A 19 17.80 28.88 -12.04
CA ASN A 19 17.16 30.05 -11.47
C ASN A 19 17.40 31.24 -12.43
N ALA A 20 16.60 31.30 -13.49
CA ALA A 20 16.80 32.21 -14.61
C ALA A 20 18.25 32.14 -15.13
N ALA A 21 19.02 33.21 -15.01
CA ALA A 21 20.43 33.30 -15.43
C ALA A 21 21.43 32.73 -14.41
N ARG A 22 20.98 32.18 -13.27
CA ARG A 22 21.83 31.63 -12.21
C ARG A 22 21.56 30.14 -12.00
N ILE A 23 22.54 29.45 -11.45
CA ILE A 23 22.38 28.09 -10.93
C ILE A 23 22.23 28.19 -9.41
N SER A 24 21.18 27.59 -8.87
CA SER A 24 20.97 27.49 -7.43
C SER A 24 21.34 26.09 -6.94
N VAL A 25 22.17 26.02 -5.89
CA VAL A 25 22.48 24.77 -5.20
C VAL A 25 21.26 24.39 -4.36
N ARG A 26 20.63 23.27 -4.69
CA ARG A 26 19.48 22.73 -3.94
C ARG A 26 19.91 21.91 -2.74
N PHE A 27 20.95 21.10 -2.91
CA PHE A 27 21.54 20.35 -1.82
C PHE A 27 22.98 19.97 -2.17
N TRP A 28 23.78 19.82 -1.13
CA TRP A 28 25.14 19.31 -1.17
C TRP A 28 25.24 18.21 -0.11
N TYR A 29 25.67 17.02 -0.52
CA TYR A 29 25.72 15.86 0.37
C TYR A 29 27.05 15.10 0.20
N PRO A 30 28.04 15.39 1.07
CA PRO A 30 29.27 14.60 1.17
C PRO A 30 29.02 13.32 1.98
N SER A 31 29.42 12.16 1.47
CA SER A 31 29.28 10.85 2.12
C SER A 31 30.28 9.85 1.55
N THR A 32 30.05 8.55 1.69
CA THR A 32 30.84 7.47 1.09
C THR A 32 29.99 6.61 0.17
N VAL A 33 30.64 5.86 -0.73
CA VAL A 33 29.97 4.88 -1.60
C VAL A 33 29.18 3.87 -0.75
N GLY A 34 29.74 3.42 0.38
CA GLY A 34 29.09 2.47 1.28
C GLY A 34 27.82 2.99 1.94
N GLU A 35 27.86 4.19 2.49
CA GLU A 35 26.69 4.82 3.13
C GLU A 35 25.56 5.05 2.12
N ILE A 36 25.87 5.62 0.95
CA ILE A 36 24.86 5.89 -0.07
C ILE A 36 24.26 4.59 -0.61
N SER A 37 25.09 3.58 -0.88
CA SER A 37 24.63 2.27 -1.35
C SER A 37 23.69 1.62 -0.34
N LYS A 38 24.02 1.70 0.95
CA LYS A 38 23.17 1.21 2.04
C LYS A 38 21.82 1.93 2.09
N ASN A 39 21.83 3.26 2.03
CA ASN A 39 20.61 4.07 2.11
C ASN A 39 19.68 3.88 0.91
N ILE A 40 20.25 3.78 -0.30
CA ILE A 40 19.53 3.47 -1.52
C ILE A 40 18.92 2.06 -1.45
N ASN A 41 19.69 1.07 -1.00
CA ASN A 41 19.18 -0.29 -0.85
C ASN A 41 18.04 -0.36 0.19
N GLN A 42 18.16 0.40 1.29
CA GLN A 42 17.10 0.52 2.28
C GLN A 42 15.84 1.16 1.68
N HIS A 43 15.96 2.20 0.83
CA HIS A 43 14.82 2.77 0.11
C HIS A 43 14.09 1.72 -0.75
N PHE A 44 14.82 0.91 -1.52
CA PHE A 44 14.19 -0.13 -2.35
C PHE A 44 13.53 -1.22 -1.52
N THR A 45 14.13 -1.59 -0.39
CA THR A 45 13.53 -2.53 0.57
C THR A 45 12.26 -1.94 1.18
N ASP A 46 12.29 -0.66 1.55
CA ASP A 46 11.16 0.05 2.15
C ASP A 46 9.97 0.15 1.20
N ILE A 47 10.17 0.40 -0.11
CA ILE A 47 9.08 0.52 -1.08
C ILE A 47 8.62 -0.84 -1.65
N LYS A 48 9.33 -1.93 -1.39
CA LYS A 48 8.99 -3.24 -1.92
C LYS A 48 7.61 -3.66 -1.44
N LEU A 49 6.71 -4.00 -2.35
CA LEU A 49 5.35 -4.39 -2.01
C LEU A 49 4.92 -5.46 -3.00
N GLU A 50 4.23 -6.48 -2.52
CA GLU A 50 3.80 -7.58 -3.37
C GLU A 50 2.58 -7.16 -4.20
N ILE A 51 2.66 -7.35 -5.52
CA ILE A 51 1.55 -7.13 -6.44
C ILE A 51 1.03 -8.48 -6.90
N TYR A 52 -0.28 -8.63 -6.95
CA TYR A 52 -0.90 -9.76 -7.63
C TYR A 52 -0.41 -9.82 -9.08
N ASN A 53 0.24 -10.92 -9.43
CA ASN A 53 0.59 -11.29 -10.80
C ASN A 53 1.62 -10.37 -11.51
N VAL A 54 2.40 -9.60 -10.76
CA VAL A 54 3.49 -8.76 -11.30
C VAL A 54 4.67 -8.83 -10.33
N GLU A 55 5.85 -9.18 -10.82
CA GLU A 55 7.07 -8.98 -10.02
C GLU A 55 7.17 -7.51 -9.68
N SER A 56 7.34 -7.17 -8.40
CA SER A 56 7.47 -5.77 -7.98
C SER A 56 8.76 -5.21 -8.59
N GLY A 57 8.65 -4.65 -9.78
CA GLY A 57 9.76 -4.03 -10.48
C GLY A 57 10.24 -2.79 -9.74
N PHE A 58 11.35 -2.24 -10.23
CA PHE A 58 11.91 -1.00 -9.72
C PHE A 58 10.90 0.16 -9.84
N ILE A 59 10.56 0.79 -8.71
CA ILE A 59 9.76 2.02 -8.71
C ILE A 59 10.74 3.19 -8.84
N SER A 60 10.82 3.79 -10.03
CA SER A 60 11.69 4.94 -10.25
C SER A 60 11.23 6.16 -9.47
N LEU A 61 12.18 7.06 -9.17
CA LEU A 61 11.89 8.33 -8.51
C LEU A 61 10.83 9.14 -9.27
N ASN A 62 10.88 9.17 -10.60
CA ASN A 62 9.87 9.84 -11.42
C ASN A 62 8.48 9.24 -11.23
N ARG A 63 8.35 7.92 -11.09
CA ARG A 63 7.05 7.28 -10.80
C ARG A 63 6.54 7.62 -9.39
N ILE A 64 7.44 7.70 -8.40
CA ILE A 64 7.07 8.14 -7.05
C ILE A 64 6.54 9.57 -7.11
N LEU A 65 7.29 10.49 -7.72
CA LEU A 65 6.94 11.90 -7.81
C LEU A 65 5.64 12.12 -8.60
N SER A 66 5.50 11.51 -9.77
CA SER A 66 4.28 11.63 -10.58
C SER A 66 3.06 11.10 -9.83
N SER A 67 3.20 10.07 -8.99
CA SER A 67 2.08 9.54 -8.18
C SER A 67 1.50 10.56 -7.18
N THR A 68 2.24 11.63 -6.87
CA THR A 68 1.80 12.71 -5.97
C THR A 68 1.02 13.81 -6.71
N ALA A 69 1.14 13.88 -8.03
CA ALA A 69 0.59 14.93 -8.85
C ALA A 69 -0.81 14.62 -9.38
N ILE A 70 -1.58 15.68 -9.66
CA ILE A 70 -2.85 15.57 -10.39
C ILE A 70 -2.56 14.99 -11.79
N GLN A 71 -3.33 13.97 -12.19
CA GLN A 71 -3.20 13.26 -13.47
C GLN A 71 -1.82 12.61 -13.70
N GLY A 72 -0.96 12.50 -12.69
CA GLY A 72 0.38 11.94 -12.87
C GLY A 72 1.34 12.81 -13.67
N LYS A 73 1.02 14.10 -13.90
CA LYS A 73 1.87 14.99 -14.70
C LYS A 73 2.99 15.58 -13.85
N MET A 74 4.23 15.46 -14.33
CA MET A 74 5.42 15.96 -13.62
C MET A 74 5.41 17.48 -13.42
N GLU A 75 4.77 18.24 -14.31
CA GLU A 75 4.58 19.70 -14.18
C GLU A 75 3.81 20.10 -12.91
N ASN A 76 2.97 19.19 -12.38
CA ASN A 76 2.17 19.41 -11.18
C ASN A 76 2.90 18.96 -9.89
N VAL A 77 4.12 18.41 -10.01
CA VAL A 77 4.92 18.00 -8.85
C VAL A 77 5.58 19.23 -8.23
N SER A 78 5.42 19.41 -6.92
CA SER A 78 6.11 20.48 -6.20
C SER A 78 7.63 20.34 -6.36
N PRO A 79 8.34 21.36 -6.88
CA PRO A 79 9.79 21.30 -7.05
C PRO A 79 10.54 21.05 -5.72
N LEU A 80 9.97 21.51 -4.60
CA LEU A 80 10.54 21.31 -3.26
C LEU A 80 10.45 19.85 -2.80
N LEU A 81 9.41 19.12 -3.23
CA LEU A 81 9.23 17.71 -2.87
C LEU A 81 10.31 16.85 -3.51
N SER A 82 10.65 17.08 -4.78
CA SER A 82 11.66 16.31 -5.50
C SER A 82 13.02 16.37 -4.83
N GLY A 83 13.48 17.58 -4.45
CA GLY A 83 14.75 17.76 -3.77
C GLY A 83 14.77 17.05 -2.41
N LYS A 84 13.75 17.30 -1.57
CA LYS A 84 13.66 16.70 -0.24
C LYS A 84 13.54 15.17 -0.28
N LEU A 85 12.83 14.61 -1.26
CA LEU A 85 12.73 13.17 -1.45
C LEU A 85 14.11 12.57 -1.78
N VAL A 86 14.83 13.14 -2.76
CA VAL A 86 16.19 12.69 -3.09
C VAL A 86 17.10 12.76 -1.88
N THR A 87 17.09 13.88 -1.15
CA THR A 87 17.89 14.05 0.07
C THR A 87 17.55 12.97 1.11
N SER A 88 16.26 12.65 1.33
CA SER A 88 15.87 11.59 2.26
C SER A 88 16.30 10.18 1.82
N ILE A 89 16.40 9.93 0.51
CA ILE A 89 16.86 8.64 -0.03
C ILE A 89 18.37 8.50 0.17
N ILE A 90 19.15 9.53 -0.17
CA ILE A 90 20.62 9.47 -0.09
C ILE A 90 21.14 9.53 1.35
N SER A 91 20.46 10.28 2.22
CA SER A 91 20.85 10.43 3.63
C SER A 91 20.28 9.34 4.54
N GLY A 92 19.29 8.59 4.07
CA GLY A 92 18.57 7.63 4.89
C GLY A 92 17.63 8.27 5.93
N SER A 93 17.49 9.61 5.93
CA SER A 93 16.58 10.33 6.83
C SER A 93 15.11 9.99 6.57
N GLU A 94 14.25 10.43 7.47
CA GLU A 94 12.80 10.39 7.26
C GLU A 94 12.39 11.03 5.93
N TYR A 95 11.33 10.47 5.33
CA TYR A 95 10.72 11.05 4.15
C TYR A 95 9.98 12.35 4.49
N PRO A 96 9.85 13.28 3.53
CA PRO A 96 9.13 14.52 3.75
C PRO A 96 7.67 14.27 4.12
N ARG A 97 7.16 14.93 5.18
CA ARG A 97 5.73 14.82 5.57
C ARG A 97 4.77 15.23 4.46
N THR A 98 5.20 16.12 3.57
CA THR A 98 4.46 16.52 2.38
C THR A 98 4.26 15.37 1.38
N LEU A 99 5.16 14.37 1.35
CA LEU A 99 4.99 13.17 0.53
C LEU A 99 3.78 12.36 1.00
N LEU A 100 3.67 12.17 2.32
CA LEU A 100 2.54 11.46 2.95
C LEU A 100 1.21 12.15 2.62
N SER A 101 1.12 13.46 2.91
CA SER A 101 -0.12 14.20 2.68
C SER A 101 -0.53 14.23 1.21
N SER A 102 0.43 14.45 0.29
CA SER A 102 0.13 14.48 -1.15
C SER A 102 -0.38 13.13 -1.66
N ILE A 103 0.23 12.03 -1.23
CA ILE A 103 -0.22 10.69 -1.63
C ILE A 103 -1.63 10.39 -1.10
N LEU A 104 -1.91 10.71 0.17
CA LEU A 104 -3.23 10.49 0.76
C LEU A 104 -4.31 11.31 0.06
N ILE A 105 -4.02 12.57 -0.29
CA ILE A 105 -4.95 13.41 -1.06
C ILE A 105 -5.27 12.75 -2.40
N ARG A 106 -4.27 12.22 -3.11
CA ARG A 106 -4.48 11.54 -4.39
C ARG A 106 -5.28 10.25 -4.25
N LEU A 107 -4.99 9.42 -3.24
CA LEU A 107 -5.74 8.19 -2.97
C LEU A 107 -7.22 8.44 -2.64
N LYS A 108 -7.55 9.58 -2.03
CA LYS A 108 -8.93 9.95 -1.72
C LYS A 108 -9.67 10.54 -2.91
N ALA A 109 -8.95 11.20 -3.81
CA ALA A 109 -9.53 11.87 -4.97
C ALA A 109 -9.71 10.93 -6.18
N GLU A 110 -8.89 9.89 -6.27
CA GLU A 110 -8.89 8.96 -7.40
C GLU A 110 -9.63 7.66 -7.07
N LYS A 111 -10.27 7.09 -8.08
CA LYS A 111 -11.01 5.83 -7.91
C LYS A 111 -10.04 4.68 -7.61
N GLU A 112 -8.93 4.59 -8.34
CA GLU A 112 -8.00 3.47 -8.19
C GLU A 112 -6.94 3.68 -7.11
N ILE A 113 -6.76 2.65 -6.29
CA ILE A 113 -5.68 2.61 -5.31
C ILE A 113 -4.40 2.14 -6.00
N SER A 114 -3.56 3.11 -6.32
CA SER A 114 -2.29 2.89 -7.00
C SER A 114 -1.31 2.10 -6.13
N PHE A 115 -0.76 1.01 -6.70
CA PHE A 115 0.35 0.27 -6.12
C PHE A 115 1.49 1.18 -5.67
N VAL A 116 1.91 2.11 -6.53
CA VAL A 116 3.04 3.01 -6.26
C VAL A 116 2.78 3.85 -5.00
N ARG A 117 1.57 4.37 -4.86
CA ARG A 117 1.18 5.17 -3.70
C ARG A 117 1.22 4.35 -2.42
N VAL A 118 0.68 3.14 -2.43
CA VAL A 118 0.69 2.24 -1.27
C VAL A 118 2.11 1.83 -0.90
N SER A 119 2.96 1.50 -1.88
CA SER A 119 4.38 1.20 -1.68
C SER A 119 5.11 2.33 -0.98
N VAL A 120 4.86 3.57 -1.40
CA VAL A 120 5.48 4.75 -0.80
C VAL A 120 4.91 5.04 0.59
N LEU A 121 3.60 4.86 0.81
CA LEU A 121 3.01 4.96 2.16
C LEU A 121 3.66 3.96 3.11
N LYS A 122 3.80 2.71 2.70
CA LYS A 122 4.48 1.67 3.48
C LYS A 122 5.92 2.09 3.82
N ALA A 123 6.66 2.60 2.84
CA ALA A 123 8.03 3.08 3.05
C ALA A 123 8.10 4.25 4.04
N ILE A 124 7.18 5.20 3.94
CA ILE A 124 7.07 6.34 4.87
C ILE A 124 6.82 5.84 6.29
N LEU A 125 5.83 4.97 6.47
CA LEU A 125 5.44 4.45 7.77
C LEU A 125 6.56 3.62 8.41
N ASN A 126 7.18 2.71 7.65
CA ASN A 126 8.32 1.90 8.11
C ASN A 126 9.48 2.78 8.54
N ARG A 127 9.85 3.75 7.69
CA ARG A 127 10.98 4.62 8.01
C ARG A 127 10.70 5.47 9.24
N LYS A 128 9.52 6.11 9.30
CA LYS A 128 9.10 6.91 10.46
C LYS A 128 9.07 6.08 11.75
N GLY A 129 8.54 4.86 11.68
CA GLY A 129 8.49 3.94 12.83
C GLY A 129 9.86 3.55 13.38
N ARG A 130 10.89 3.45 12.51
CA ARG A 130 12.28 3.19 12.93
C ARG A 130 12.95 4.39 13.61
N PHE A 131 12.58 5.63 13.26
CA PHE A 131 13.12 6.85 13.88
C PHE A 131 12.41 7.24 15.17
N GLU A 132 11.08 7.34 15.13
CA GLU A 132 10.29 7.94 16.22
C GLU A 132 9.74 6.92 17.24
N LYS A 133 9.92 5.60 17.01
CA LYS A 133 9.39 4.50 17.85
C LYS A 133 7.94 4.74 18.34
N PHE A 134 6.98 4.90 17.43
CA PHE A 134 5.58 5.04 17.85
C PHE A 134 5.10 3.83 18.64
N LYS A 135 4.29 4.11 19.66
CA LYS A 135 3.62 3.08 20.47
C LYS A 135 2.84 2.13 19.54
N ASN A 136 3.07 0.83 19.68
CA ASN A 136 2.40 -0.24 18.94
C ASN A 136 2.65 -0.26 17.41
N TYR A 137 3.75 0.35 16.95
CA TYR A 137 4.16 0.23 15.55
C TYR A 137 4.77 -1.15 15.28
N LYS A 138 4.11 -1.96 14.43
CA LYS A 138 4.68 -3.16 13.82
C LYS A 138 5.13 -2.81 12.40
N GLU A 139 6.38 -3.13 12.06
CA GLU A 139 6.91 -2.87 10.72
C GLU A 139 6.07 -3.60 9.67
N LEU A 140 5.65 -2.86 8.64
CA LEU A 140 4.81 -3.38 7.57
C LEU A 140 5.65 -4.22 6.63
N THR A 141 5.25 -5.47 6.45
CA THR A 141 5.86 -6.43 5.53
C THR A 141 5.46 -6.15 4.07
N THR A 142 6.01 -6.91 3.13
CA THR A 142 5.68 -6.79 1.70
C THR A 142 4.29 -7.31 1.35
N SER A 143 3.67 -8.09 2.23
CA SER A 143 2.42 -8.81 2.00
C SER A 143 1.50 -8.68 3.21
N MET A 144 0.32 -9.29 3.14
CA MET A 144 -0.65 -9.21 4.23
C MET A 144 -0.13 -9.87 5.51
N ASP A 145 -0.12 -9.11 6.61
CA ASP A 145 0.14 -9.60 7.97
C ASP A 145 -1.19 -9.72 8.75
N GLU A 146 -1.63 -10.94 9.07
CA GLU A 146 -2.87 -11.22 9.81
C GLU A 146 -2.74 -10.90 11.31
N GLU A 147 -1.52 -10.92 11.84
CA GLU A 147 -1.22 -10.68 13.26
C GLU A 147 -1.12 -9.19 13.59
N ASN A 148 -1.11 -8.31 12.59
CA ASN A 148 -1.04 -6.87 12.83
C ASN A 148 -2.28 -6.38 13.59
N ILE A 149 -2.11 -6.00 14.87
CA ILE A 149 -3.19 -5.54 15.76
C ILE A 149 -3.55 -4.06 15.60
N ASN A 150 -2.88 -3.32 14.71
CA ASN A 150 -3.18 -1.91 14.51
C ASN A 150 -4.60 -1.71 13.98
N VAL A 151 -5.38 -0.87 14.68
CA VAL A 151 -6.80 -0.63 14.40
C VAL A 151 -7.02 -0.09 12.98
N ALA A 152 -6.20 0.85 12.53
CA ALA A 152 -6.35 1.44 11.21
C ALA A 152 -6.04 0.43 10.09
N TYR A 153 -4.97 -0.35 10.24
CA TYR A 153 -4.62 -1.42 9.30
C TYR A 153 -5.75 -2.48 9.21
N ARG A 154 -6.27 -2.94 10.35
CA ARG A 154 -7.39 -3.90 10.40
C ARG A 154 -8.67 -3.36 9.80
N LEU A 155 -9.03 -2.10 10.05
CA LEU A 155 -10.19 -1.48 9.43
C LEU A 155 -10.00 -1.35 7.91
N GLY A 156 -8.78 -1.10 7.44
CA GLY A 156 -8.44 -1.19 6.02
C GLY A 156 -8.69 -2.58 5.44
N ARG A 157 -8.22 -3.64 6.13
CA ARG A 157 -8.49 -5.03 5.75
C ARG A 157 -10.00 -5.31 5.68
N LEU A 158 -10.74 -4.93 6.72
CA LEU A 158 -12.19 -5.15 6.78
C LEU A 158 -12.91 -4.46 5.61
N PHE A 159 -12.53 -3.23 5.29
CA PHE A 159 -13.09 -2.49 4.15
C PHE A 159 -12.89 -3.24 2.83
N ALA A 160 -11.72 -3.83 2.60
CA ALA A 160 -11.46 -4.64 1.40
C ALA A 160 -12.32 -5.92 1.34
N VAL A 161 -12.58 -6.56 2.49
CA VAL A 161 -13.47 -7.73 2.57
C VAL A 161 -14.92 -7.34 2.27
N MET A 162 -15.40 -6.21 2.82
CA MET A 162 -16.74 -5.69 2.55
C MET A 162 -16.93 -5.32 1.08
N GLU A 163 -15.92 -4.70 0.45
CA GLU A 163 -15.97 -4.40 -0.99
C GLU A 163 -16.04 -5.70 -1.79
N ARG A 164 -15.20 -6.69 -1.46
CA ARG A 164 -15.23 -7.99 -2.14
C ARG A 164 -16.57 -8.70 -1.99
N LEU A 165 -17.22 -8.57 -0.84
CA LEU A 165 -18.56 -9.10 -0.61
C LEU A 165 -19.59 -8.42 -1.51
N GLN A 166 -19.57 -7.09 -1.61
CA GLN A 166 -20.44 -6.33 -2.50
C GLN A 166 -20.27 -6.77 -3.96
N GLU A 167 -19.03 -6.92 -4.43
CA GLU A 167 -18.74 -7.38 -5.81
C GLU A 167 -19.28 -8.79 -6.09
N ARG A 168 -19.31 -9.67 -5.09
CA ARG A 168 -19.88 -11.02 -5.22
C ARG A 168 -21.40 -10.99 -5.22
N ALA A 169 -22.01 -10.13 -4.40
CA ALA A 169 -23.46 -9.96 -4.33
C ALA A 169 -24.03 -9.33 -5.60
N ASN A 170 -23.30 -8.37 -6.19
CA ASN A 170 -23.76 -7.57 -7.30
C ASN A 170 -22.73 -7.61 -8.45
N PRO A 171 -22.68 -8.68 -9.26
CA PRO A 171 -21.83 -8.74 -10.44
C PRO A 171 -22.13 -7.58 -11.40
N GLY A 172 -21.10 -6.91 -11.94
CA GLY A 172 -21.26 -5.81 -12.89
C GLY A 172 -21.65 -4.46 -12.29
N ILE A 173 -21.47 -4.25 -10.98
CA ILE A 173 -21.75 -2.97 -10.32
C ILE A 173 -20.86 -1.83 -10.85
N ASN A 174 -21.45 -0.66 -11.11
CA ASN A 174 -20.75 0.51 -11.68
C ASN A 174 -19.93 1.31 -10.65
N ALA A 175 -20.25 1.20 -9.37
CA ALA A 175 -19.56 1.92 -8.29
C ALA A 175 -19.59 1.09 -7.01
N THR A 176 -18.43 0.88 -6.40
CA THR A 176 -18.30 0.10 -5.16
C THR A 176 -18.35 0.99 -3.92
N ILE A 177 -18.39 0.37 -2.74
CA ILE A 177 -18.23 1.09 -1.47
C ILE A 177 -16.89 1.84 -1.42
N ARG A 178 -15.85 1.38 -2.12
CA ARG A 178 -14.57 2.09 -2.23
C ARG A 178 -14.76 3.45 -2.88
N ASP A 179 -15.43 3.49 -4.03
CA ASP A 179 -15.63 4.74 -4.78
C ASP A 179 -16.42 5.78 -3.97
N ARG A 180 -17.31 5.33 -3.07
CA ARG A 180 -18.18 6.22 -2.27
C ARG A 180 -17.64 6.55 -0.89
N TYR A 181 -16.97 5.61 -0.24
CA TYR A 181 -16.68 5.66 1.19
C TYR A 181 -15.19 5.57 1.52
N PHE A 182 -14.26 5.34 0.59
CA PHE A 182 -12.85 5.18 0.94
C PHE A 182 -12.28 6.43 1.66
N SER A 183 -12.59 7.62 1.15
CA SER A 183 -12.13 8.88 1.75
C SER A 183 -12.69 9.10 3.16
N SER A 184 -13.98 8.85 3.36
CA SER A 184 -14.63 9.02 4.66
C SER A 184 -14.26 7.90 5.64
N ALA A 185 -14.18 6.63 5.20
CA ALA A 185 -13.79 5.49 6.03
C ALA A 185 -12.34 5.61 6.51
N SER A 186 -11.43 6.07 5.66
CA SER A 186 -10.04 6.30 6.04
C SER A 186 -9.86 7.51 6.95
N SER A 187 -10.77 8.49 6.98
CA SER A 187 -10.62 9.69 7.81
C SER A 187 -11.47 9.72 9.08
N ARG A 188 -12.70 9.21 9.02
CA ARG A 188 -13.73 9.25 10.08
C ARG A 188 -14.43 7.89 10.24
N PRO A 189 -13.70 6.83 10.64
CA PRO A 189 -14.21 5.46 10.55
C PRO A 189 -15.45 5.22 11.43
N ALA A 190 -15.55 5.81 12.63
CA ALA A 190 -16.72 5.63 13.50
C ALA A 190 -18.05 6.05 12.85
N THR A 191 -18.02 7.01 11.93
CA THR A 191 -19.24 7.49 11.25
C THR A 191 -19.63 6.62 10.05
N VAL A 192 -18.67 5.92 9.45
CA VAL A 192 -18.85 5.23 8.16
C VAL A 192 -19.01 3.73 8.34
N PHE A 193 -18.24 3.12 9.24
CA PHE A 193 -18.30 1.66 9.44
C PHE A 193 -19.68 1.14 9.88
N PRO A 194 -20.47 1.83 10.72
CA PRO A 194 -21.85 1.41 11.00
C PRO A 194 -22.71 1.29 9.74
N VAL A 195 -22.59 2.25 8.82
CA VAL A 195 -23.29 2.22 7.52
C VAL A 195 -22.80 1.05 6.67
N LEU A 196 -21.48 0.82 6.63
CA LEU A 196 -20.90 -0.29 5.87
C LEU A 196 -21.29 -1.66 6.43
N PHE A 197 -21.43 -1.80 7.75
CA PHE A 197 -21.90 -3.04 8.37
C PHE A 197 -23.32 -3.37 7.91
N ASN A 198 -24.25 -2.41 7.95
CA ASN A 198 -25.62 -2.60 7.49
C ASN A 198 -25.66 -3.01 6.01
N LEU A 199 -24.91 -2.31 5.14
CA LEU A 199 -24.79 -2.67 3.72
C LEU A 199 -24.25 -4.10 3.54
N SER A 200 -23.21 -4.45 4.30
CA SER A 200 -22.57 -5.75 4.22
C SER A 200 -23.49 -6.90 4.65
N MET A 201 -24.37 -6.68 5.63
CA MET A 201 -25.36 -7.69 6.04
C MET A 201 -26.31 -8.06 4.90
N HIS A 202 -26.79 -7.06 4.15
CA HIS A 202 -27.64 -7.31 2.97
C HIS A 202 -26.88 -8.08 1.89
N HIS A 203 -25.60 -7.76 1.64
CA HIS A 203 -24.79 -8.50 0.66
C HIS A 203 -24.45 -9.93 1.11
N ALA A 204 -24.22 -10.13 2.41
CA ALA A 204 -23.90 -11.42 3.01
C ALA A 204 -25.05 -12.43 2.84
N SER A 205 -26.29 -11.97 3.00
CA SER A 205 -27.49 -12.79 2.77
C SER A 205 -27.58 -13.35 1.35
N LYS A 206 -26.98 -12.68 0.35
CA LYS A 206 -27.07 -13.05 -1.07
C LYS A 206 -25.88 -13.86 -1.59
N SER A 207 -24.69 -13.75 -0.98
CA SER A 207 -23.44 -14.11 -1.69
C SER A 207 -22.33 -14.75 -0.85
N GLY A 208 -22.61 -15.12 0.39
CA GLY A 208 -21.69 -15.94 1.19
C GLY A 208 -21.52 -15.44 2.62
N SER A 209 -22.54 -15.66 3.45
CA SER A 209 -22.55 -15.28 4.87
C SER A 209 -21.40 -15.90 5.66
N VAL A 210 -21.20 -17.23 5.57
CA VAL A 210 -20.18 -17.94 6.38
C VAL A 210 -18.75 -17.45 6.12
N TRP A 211 -18.39 -17.25 4.85
CA TRP A 211 -17.05 -16.76 4.49
C TRP A 211 -16.81 -15.34 5.01
N PHE A 212 -17.80 -14.46 4.85
CA PHE A 212 -17.71 -13.08 5.32
C PHE A 212 -17.63 -13.00 6.84
N GLU A 213 -18.53 -13.70 7.54
CA GLU A 213 -18.58 -13.72 9.00
C GLU A 213 -17.27 -14.26 9.60
N LYS A 214 -16.67 -15.29 8.99
CA LYS A 214 -15.36 -15.81 9.43
C LYS A 214 -14.24 -14.77 9.32
N LEU A 215 -14.11 -14.09 8.17
CA LEU A 215 -13.09 -13.06 8.00
C LEU A 215 -13.36 -11.82 8.84
N LYS A 216 -14.63 -11.39 8.95
CA LYS A 216 -15.04 -10.29 9.81
C LYS A 216 -14.68 -10.60 11.26
N GLY A 217 -14.99 -11.81 11.74
CA GLY A 217 -14.63 -12.28 13.07
C GLY A 217 -13.12 -12.27 13.32
N GLU A 218 -12.32 -12.80 12.39
CA GLU A 218 -10.85 -12.77 12.50
C GLU A 218 -10.29 -11.34 12.57
N ILE A 219 -10.78 -10.45 11.72
CA ILE A 219 -10.27 -9.08 11.67
C ILE A 219 -10.68 -8.30 12.93
N LEU A 220 -11.92 -8.48 13.40
CA LEU A 220 -12.47 -7.75 14.55
C LEU A 220 -12.09 -8.34 15.91
N ALA A 221 -11.81 -9.64 16.03
CA ALA A 221 -11.58 -10.28 17.33
C ALA A 221 -10.45 -9.62 18.16
N PRO A 222 -9.31 -9.21 17.57
CA PRO A 222 -8.27 -8.49 18.31
C PRO A 222 -8.56 -7.01 18.55
N LEU A 223 -9.62 -6.45 17.96
CA LEU A 223 -10.04 -5.07 18.19
C LEU A 223 -10.79 -5.00 19.52
N SER A 224 -10.04 -4.96 20.61
CA SER A 224 -10.56 -4.78 21.98
C SER A 224 -11.07 -3.36 22.27
N GLY A 225 -10.93 -2.44 21.31
CA GLY A 225 -11.29 -1.02 21.44
C GLY A 225 -12.42 -0.57 20.51
N ARG A 226 -13.00 0.59 20.81
CA ARG A 226 -14.00 1.24 19.96
C ARG A 226 -13.38 1.68 18.63
N ILE A 227 -14.17 1.66 17.56
CA ILE A 227 -13.77 2.25 16.29
C ILE A 227 -13.47 3.75 16.52
N PRO A 228 -12.27 4.25 16.17
CA PRO A 228 -11.90 5.64 16.42
C PRO A 228 -12.77 6.64 15.66
N ASN A 229 -12.99 7.82 16.25
CA ASN A 229 -13.75 8.88 15.59
C ASN A 229 -13.03 9.44 14.36
N THR A 230 -11.70 9.53 14.43
CA THR A 230 -10.84 10.09 13.38
C THR A 230 -9.51 9.36 13.33
N PHE A 231 -8.89 9.32 12.16
CA PHE A 231 -7.52 8.85 11.96
C PHE A 231 -6.56 10.00 11.68
N SER A 232 -5.37 9.93 12.28
CA SER A 232 -4.18 10.68 11.87
C SER A 232 -3.78 10.38 10.42
N LEU A 233 -2.82 11.13 9.86
CA LEU A 233 -2.33 10.87 8.50
C LEU A 233 -1.61 9.51 8.43
N GLU A 234 -0.89 9.15 9.48
CA GLU A 234 -0.19 7.87 9.58
C GLU A 234 -1.19 6.70 9.64
N GLU A 235 -2.25 6.83 10.45
CA GLU A 235 -3.35 5.85 10.50
C GLU A 235 -4.12 5.76 9.18
N GLN A 236 -4.35 6.87 8.50
CA GLN A 236 -4.90 6.88 7.14
C GLN A 236 -4.01 6.09 6.16
N GLY A 237 -2.69 6.22 6.30
CA GLY A 237 -1.72 5.43 5.54
C GLY A 237 -1.81 3.94 5.87
N LEU A 238 -1.86 3.59 7.15
CA LEU A 238 -2.02 2.21 7.63
C LEU A 238 -3.31 1.57 7.11
N PHE A 239 -4.42 2.31 7.11
CA PHE A 239 -5.68 1.89 6.52
C PHE A 239 -5.54 1.58 5.03
N ALA A 240 -4.89 2.46 4.26
CA ALA A 240 -4.68 2.24 2.82
C ALA A 240 -3.80 1.02 2.54
N VAL A 241 -2.74 0.80 3.31
CA VAL A 241 -1.88 -0.38 3.20
C VAL A 241 -2.64 -1.66 3.55
N GLY A 242 -3.39 -1.66 4.66
CA GLY A 242 -4.21 -2.81 5.08
C GLY A 242 -5.29 -3.19 4.07
N TYR A 243 -5.95 -2.19 3.49
CA TYR A 243 -6.87 -2.38 2.37
C TYR A 243 -6.19 -3.06 1.18
N TYR A 244 -5.04 -2.52 0.75
CA TYR A 244 -4.34 -3.04 -0.42
C TYR A 244 -3.86 -4.48 -0.19
N HIS A 245 -3.24 -4.76 0.95
CA HIS A 245 -2.79 -6.10 1.34
C HIS A 245 -3.93 -7.12 1.30
N GLN A 246 -5.06 -6.81 1.95
CA GLN A 246 -6.21 -7.71 1.98
C GLN A 246 -6.82 -7.90 0.61
N ARG A 247 -6.93 -6.83 -0.18
CA ARG A 247 -7.46 -6.88 -1.55
C ARG A 247 -6.59 -7.78 -2.42
N ASN A 248 -5.27 -7.63 -2.34
CA ASN A 248 -4.29 -8.45 -3.05
C ASN A 248 -4.45 -9.94 -2.72
N GLU A 249 -4.57 -10.26 -1.43
CA GLU A 249 -4.73 -11.63 -0.94
C GLU A 249 -6.03 -12.29 -1.41
N LEU A 250 -7.14 -11.53 -1.41
CA LEU A 250 -8.43 -12.00 -1.90
C LEU A 250 -8.41 -12.38 -3.39
N PHE A 251 -7.60 -11.69 -4.19
CA PHE A 251 -7.42 -12.00 -5.61
C PHE A 251 -6.48 -13.20 -5.84
N LYS A 252 -5.43 -13.37 -5.03
CA LYS A 252 -4.58 -14.57 -5.08
C LYS A 252 -5.39 -15.85 -4.83
N LYS A 253 -6.18 -15.89 -3.76
CA LYS A 253 -7.00 -17.06 -3.39
C LYS A 253 -7.99 -17.45 -4.49
N LYS A 254 -8.57 -16.48 -5.21
CA LYS A 254 -9.44 -16.75 -6.37
C LYS A 254 -8.70 -17.51 -7.49
N LYS A 255 -7.44 -17.15 -7.77
CA LYS A 255 -6.63 -17.80 -8.82
C LYS A 255 -6.26 -19.22 -8.45
N ASN A 256 -5.86 -19.47 -7.19
CA ASN A 256 -5.52 -20.82 -6.74
C ASN A 256 -6.74 -21.74 -6.84
N TYR A 257 -7.92 -21.27 -6.40
CA TYR A 257 -9.16 -22.01 -6.56
C TYR A 257 -9.51 -22.32 -8.04
N HIS A 258 -9.29 -21.37 -8.96
CA HIS A 258 -9.50 -21.64 -10.39
C HIS A 258 -8.40 -22.52 -11.02
N LYS A 259 -7.18 -22.53 -10.50
CA LYS A 259 -6.08 -23.40 -10.96
C LYS A 259 -6.28 -24.84 -10.49
N GLU A 260 -6.61 -25.04 -9.22
CA GLU A 260 -6.91 -26.36 -8.63
C GLU A 260 -8.09 -27.02 -9.36
N ASN A 261 -9.20 -26.30 -9.55
CA ASN A 261 -10.36 -26.82 -10.30
C ASN A 261 -10.05 -27.14 -11.77
N LYS A 262 -9.18 -26.36 -12.43
CA LYS A 262 -8.74 -26.67 -13.82
C LYS A 262 -7.87 -27.92 -13.87
N ASN A 263 -6.99 -28.11 -12.90
CA ASN A 263 -6.11 -29.28 -12.81
C ASN A 263 -6.90 -30.56 -12.45
N GLU A 264 -7.94 -30.46 -11.60
CA GLU A 264 -8.85 -31.57 -11.30
C GLU A 264 -9.74 -31.93 -12.51
N GLN A 265 -10.22 -30.95 -13.27
CA GLN A 265 -10.98 -31.21 -14.51
C GLN A 265 -10.10 -31.77 -15.65
N SER A 266 -8.82 -31.41 -15.73
CA SER A 266 -7.89 -32.03 -16.68
C SER A 266 -7.53 -33.46 -16.26
N ASN A 267 -7.28 -33.72 -14.97
CA ASN A 267 -7.04 -35.08 -14.48
C ASN A 267 -8.27 -35.98 -14.61
N SER A 268 -9.48 -35.48 -14.35
CA SER A 268 -10.73 -36.21 -14.54
C SER A 268 -10.99 -36.58 -16.01
N LYS A 269 -10.61 -35.70 -16.96
CA LYS A 269 -10.67 -36.00 -18.40
C LYS A 269 -9.61 -37.02 -18.84
N SER A 270 -8.40 -36.97 -18.31
CA SER A 270 -7.36 -37.99 -18.58
C SER A 270 -7.75 -39.38 -18.04
N VAL A 271 -8.36 -39.45 -16.85
CA VAL A 271 -8.81 -40.74 -16.27
C VAL A 271 -9.99 -41.33 -17.06
N ARG A 272 -10.86 -40.50 -17.64
CA ARG A 272 -11.94 -40.98 -18.53
C ARG A 272 -11.47 -41.46 -19.91
N ILE A 273 -10.30 -41.01 -20.38
CA ILE A 273 -9.71 -41.48 -21.64
C ILE A 273 -8.99 -42.83 -21.44
N CYS A 274 -8.49 -43.15 -20.25
CA CYS A 274 -7.90 -44.46 -19.94
C CYS A 274 -8.91 -45.56 -19.60
N LEU A 275 -10.22 -45.29 -19.56
CA LEU A 275 -11.26 -46.31 -19.32
C LEU A 275 -12.04 -46.73 -20.59
N PHE A 276 -11.63 -46.25 -21.77
CA PHE A 276 -12.27 -46.55 -23.06
C PHE A 276 -11.32 -47.05 -24.16
N ILE A 277 -10.14 -47.55 -23.77
CA ILE A 277 -9.24 -48.33 -24.64
C ILE A 277 -8.94 -49.63 -23.90
#